data_AF-A0A3D5YM94-F1
#
_entry.id   AF-A0A3D5YM94-F1
#
_cell.length_a   1.000
_cell.length_b   1.000
_cell.length_c   1.000
_cell.angle_alpha   90.00
_cell.angle_beta   90.00
_cell.angle_gamma   90.00
#
_symmetry.space_group_name_H-M   'P 1'
#
loop_
_entity.id
_entity.type
_entity.pdbx_description
1 polymer ?
#
loop_
_entity_poly.entity_id
_entity_poly.type
_entity_poly.pdbx_seq_one_letter_code
_entity_poly.pdbx_strand_id
1 'polypeptide(L)' 'MMKNIIITGGAGFIGSHVVRLFVNKYPNYRIINADFLTYAGNLENLQDIDK' A
#
# COMPACT_ATOMS: atom_id res chain seq x y z
N MET A 1 12.24 15.73 6.93
CA MET A 1 11.19 16.07 5.94
C MET A 1 10.30 14.87 5.71
N MET A 2 8.98 15.07 5.78
CA MET A 2 7.99 14.05 5.44
C MET A 2 7.97 13.87 3.91
N LYS A 3 8.22 12.64 3.44
CA LYS A 3 8.15 12.32 2.01
C LYS A 3 6.78 11.72 1.68
N ASN A 4 6.28 12.00 0.48
CA ASN A 4 5.06 11.41 -0.06
C ASN A 4 5.43 10.37 -1.10
N ILE A 5 4.90 9.16 -0.99
CA ILE A 5 5.13 8.06 -1.94
C ILE A 5 3.76 7.53 -2.36
N ILE A 6 3.53 7.47 -3.68
CA ILE A 6 2.35 6.82 -4.26
C ILE A 6 2.77 5.45 -4.74
N ILE A 7 2.03 4.42 -4.35
CA ILE A 7 2.14 3.05 -4.84
C ILE A 7 0.88 2.77 -5.64
N THR A 8 1.04 2.50 -6.94
CA THR A 8 -0.07 2.14 -7.82
C THR A 8 -0.26 0.62 -7.85
N GLY A 9 -1.50 0.13 -7.77
CA GLY A 9 -1.77 -1.32 -7.79
C GLY A 9 -1.44 -2.03 -6.48
N GLY A 10 -1.47 -1.32 -5.35
CA GLY A 10 -1.07 -1.82 -4.05
C GLY A 10 -2.03 -2.81 -3.39
N ALA A 11 -3.23 -3.04 -3.92
CA ALA A 11 -4.14 -4.10 -3.47
C ALA A 11 -3.87 -5.45 -4.17
N GLY A 12 -2.99 -5.50 -5.17
CA GLY A 12 -2.58 -6.74 -5.83
C GLY A 12 -1.59 -7.58 -4.99
N PHE A 13 -1.18 -8.74 -5.52
CA PHE A 13 -0.28 -9.67 -4.81
C PHE A 13 1.06 -9.02 -4.40
N ILE A 14 1.85 -8.55 -5.37
CA ILE A 14 3.15 -7.90 -5.08
C ILE A 14 2.93 -6.52 -4.46
N GLY A 15 1.95 -5.76 -4.98
CA GLY A 15 1.64 -4.41 -4.51
C GLY A 15 1.39 -4.36 -3.01
N SER A 16 0.61 -5.29 -2.47
CA SER A 16 0.28 -5.31 -1.04
C SER A 16 1.49 -5.57 -0.14
N HIS A 17 2.43 -6.40 -0.58
CA HIS A 17 3.69 -6.61 0.14
C HIS A 17 4.57 -5.34 0.13
N VAL A 18 4.57 -4.59 -0.97
CA VAL A 18 5.30 -3.31 -1.07
C VAL A 18 4.65 -2.26 -0.16
N VAL A 19 3.32 -2.13 -0.18
CA VAL A 19 2.61 -1.21 0.73
C VAL A 19 2.94 -1.55 2.19
N ARG A 20 2.80 -2.83 2.58
CA ARG A 20 3.12 -3.32 3.94
C ARG A 20 4.55 -3.02 4.35
N LEU A 21 5.52 -3.27 3.46
CA LEU A 21 6.92 -2.97 3.73
C LEU A 21 7.12 -1.46 3.96
N PHE A 22 6.52 -0.61 3.14
CA PHE A 22 6.76 0.84 3.18
C PHE A 22 6.12 1.50 4.39
N VAL A 23 4.89 1.11 4.75
CA VAL A 23 4.20 1.62 5.94
C VAL A 23 4.99 1.28 7.21
N ASN A 24 5.54 0.06 7.30
CA ASN A 24 6.32 -0.36 8.47
C ASN A 24 7.75 0.21 8.49
N LYS A 25 8.42 0.27 7.35
CA LYS A 25 9.82 0.70 7.26
C LYS A 25 9.99 2.23 7.35
N TYR A 26 8.99 2.99 6.91
CA TYR A 26 9.05 4.45 6.84
C TYR A 26 7.85 5.09 7.58
N PRO A 27 7.79 4.98 8.91
CA PRO A 27 6.63 5.45 9.69
C PRO A 27 6.40 6.97 9.61
N ASN A 28 7.43 7.73 9.23
CA ASN A 28 7.37 9.19 9.09
C ASN A 28 7.04 9.64 7.65
N TYR A 29 6.74 8.71 6.74
CA TYR A 29 6.41 9.02 5.34
C TYR A 29 4.89 8.88 5.13
N ARG A 30 4.35 9.64 4.17
CA ARG A 30 2.98 9.44 3.71
C ARG A 30 2.98 8.44 2.57
N ILE A 31 2.46 7.25 2.83
CA ILE A 31 2.29 6.20 1.83
C ILE A 31 0.85 6.26 1.32
N ILE A 32 0.67 6.33 0.01
CA ILE A 32 -0.64 6.45 -0.64
C ILE A 32 -0.77 5.26 -1.59
N ASN A 33 -1.70 4.35 -1.31
CA ASN A 33 -2.05 3.30 -2.25
C ASN A 33 -3.12 3.82 -3.22
N ALA A 34 -2.83 3.79 -4.52
CA ALA A 34 -3.78 4.10 -5.58
C ALA A 34 -4.06 2.82 -6.37
N ASP A 35 -5.24 2.23 -6.19
CA ASP A 35 -5.61 0.98 -6.84
C ASP A 35 -6.96 1.13 -7.56
N PHE A 36 -7.10 0.51 -8.73
CA PHE A 36 -8.34 0.53 -9.50
C PHE A 36 -9.27 -0.63 -9.14
N LEU A 37 -8.83 -1.55 -8.27
CA LEU A 37 -9.61 -2.68 -7.76
C LEU A 37 -10.23 -3.52 -8.88
N THR A 38 -9.43 -3.82 -9.90
CA THR A 38 -9.80 -4.80 -10.93
C THR A 38 -9.78 -6.21 -10.36
N TYR A 39 -10.00 -7.24 -11.19
CA TYR A 39 -10.01 -8.64 -10.76
C TYR A 39 -8.75 -9.07 -9.96
N ALA A 40 -7.62 -8.38 -10.16
CA ALA A 40 -6.35 -8.69 -9.51
C ALA A 40 -6.17 -7.99 -8.15
N GLY A 41 -7.04 -7.05 -7.78
CA GLY A 41 -6.98 -6.30 -6.52
C GLY A 41 -7.89 -6.89 -5.45
N ASN A 42 -7.38 -7.09 -4.24
CA ASN A 42 -8.16 -7.50 -3.08
C ASN A 42 -7.78 -6.66 -1.85
N LEU A 43 -8.73 -5.94 -1.26
CA LEU A 43 -8.51 -5.13 -0.06
C LEU A 43 -8.17 -5.97 1.18
N GLU A 44 -8.59 -7.24 1.23
CA GLU A 44 -8.21 -8.17 2.31
C GLU A 44 -6.69 -8.34 2.40
N ASN A 45 -5.96 -8.14 1.30
CA ASN A 45 -4.49 -8.19 1.29
C ASN A 45 -3.83 -7.09 2.14
N LEU A 46 -4.57 -6.05 2.52
CA LEU A 46 -4.10 -4.88 3.26
C LEU A 46 -4.77 -4.74 4.64
N GLN A 47 -5.67 -5.66 5.01
CA GLN A 47 -6.50 -5.54 6.22
C GLN A 47 -5.70 -5.42 7.51
N ASP A 48 -4.49 -5.99 7.56
CA ASP A 48 -3.59 -5.92 8.72
C ASP A 48 -2.92 -4.56 8.92
N ILE A 49 -2.93 -3.69 7.90
CA ILE A 49 -2.29 -2.37 7.93
C ILE A 49 -3.24 -1.21 7.62
N ASP A 50 -4.51 -1.49 7.32
CA ASP A 50 -5.55 -0.48 7.11
C ASP A 50 -5.98 0.10 8.46
N LYS A 51 -5.81 1.43 8.63
CA LYS A 51 -6.06 2.16 9.88
C LYS A 51 -6.87 3.41 9.62
#